data_AF-A0A945S8D8-F1
#
_entry.id   AF-A0A945S8D8-F1
#
_cell.length_a   1.000
_cell.length_b   1.000
_cell.length_c   1.000
_cell.angle_alpha   90.00
_cell.angle_beta   90.00
_cell.angle_gamma   90.00
#
_symmetry.space_group_name_H-M   'P 1'
#
loop_
_entity.id
_entity.type
_entity.pdbx_description
1 polymer ?
#
loop_
_entity_poly.entity_id
_entity_poly.type
_entity_poly.pdbx_seq_one_letter_code
_entity_poly.pdbx_strand_id
1 'polypeptide(L)'
;MNPVSARLARALDGIAYCLLATTLIVFLPYVGRTPLGELGHLHILPVLGLCAATLRLPSPSSSEEATTHLLWRLKASAVTVLGLTPFVSWWLRTLDSPYFLVAGTAGLFAANWYLFELASFIRAVLHKCGNERILFEAKLARVLTFYCVFIPTLGVNLTFVGALILVRGTVLSDLERTWEYLPYPVRFLMLLAVLNLLFLVWRVHSVVLNHVVNNPTDQGASQRDSEPRPQHEVDRPA
;
A
#
# COMPACT_ATOMS: atom_id res chain seq x y z
N MET A 1 22.82 6.15 -12.68
CA MET A 1 21.55 5.58 -12.17
C MET A 1 20.41 6.43 -12.72
N ASN A 2 19.41 5.83 -13.40
CA ASN A 2 18.29 6.59 -13.96
C ASN A 2 17.52 7.31 -12.81
N PRO A 3 17.29 8.63 -12.89
CA PRO A 3 16.61 9.40 -11.85
C PRO A 3 15.19 8.90 -11.55
N VAL A 4 14.52 8.24 -12.50
CA VAL A 4 13.21 7.62 -12.30
C VAL A 4 13.31 6.40 -11.38
N SER A 5 14.23 5.48 -11.67
CA SER A 5 14.41 4.26 -10.88
C SER A 5 14.90 4.56 -9.46
N ALA A 6 15.75 5.58 -9.30
CA ALA A 6 16.19 6.06 -8.00
C ALA A 6 15.03 6.59 -7.13
N ARG A 7 14.11 7.34 -7.75
CA ARG A 7 12.90 7.85 -7.07
C ARG A 7 11.94 6.72 -6.72
N LEU A 8 11.75 5.76 -7.62
CA LEU A 8 10.93 4.58 -7.36
C LEU A 8 11.45 3.78 -6.16
N ALA A 9 12.75 3.48 -6.13
CA ALA A 9 13.39 2.76 -5.02
C ALA A 9 13.16 3.45 -3.67
N ARG A 10 13.45 4.76 -3.58
CA ARG A 10 13.24 5.54 -2.35
C ARG A 10 11.77 5.62 -1.92
N ALA A 11 10.85 5.70 -2.89
CA ALA A 11 9.42 5.70 -2.59
C ALA A 11 8.95 4.35 -2.05
N LEU A 12 9.44 3.24 -2.61
CA LEU A 12 9.17 1.89 -2.11
C LEU A 12 9.74 1.68 -0.69
N ASP A 13 10.94 2.18 -0.41
CA ASP A 13 11.50 2.14 0.95
C ASP A 13 10.61 2.91 1.93
N GLY A 14 10.19 4.12 1.55
CA GLY A 14 9.27 4.93 2.36
C GLY A 14 7.96 4.20 2.66
N ILE A 15 7.39 3.52 1.65
CA ILE A 15 6.20 2.68 1.81
C ILE A 15 6.49 1.52 2.78
N ALA A 16 7.60 0.80 2.60
CA ALA A 16 7.97 -0.33 3.46
C ALA A 16 8.13 0.08 4.93
N TYR A 17 8.86 1.17 5.21
CA TYR A 17 9.06 1.68 6.57
C TYR A 17 7.77 2.16 7.21
N CYS A 18 6.92 2.89 6.47
CA CYS A 18 5.66 3.37 6.99
C CYS A 18 4.66 2.22 7.23
N LEU A 19 4.65 1.23 6.35
CA LEU A 19 3.85 0.01 6.53
C LEU A 19 4.35 -0.80 7.74
N LEU A 20 5.66 -0.91 7.93
CA LEU A 20 6.27 -1.54 9.11
C LEU A 20 5.84 -0.82 10.39
N ALA A 21 6.01 0.50 10.45
CA ALA A 21 5.65 1.31 11.61
C ALA A 21 4.15 1.20 11.93
N THR A 22 3.29 1.25 10.91
CA THR A 22 1.84 1.05 11.08
C THR A 22 1.55 -0.34 11.63
N THR A 23 2.19 -1.38 11.09
CA THR A 23 2.02 -2.77 11.55
C THR A 23 2.47 -2.94 13.00
N LEU A 24 3.61 -2.36 13.38
CA LEU A 24 4.10 -2.41 14.76
C LEU A 24 3.14 -1.71 15.72
N ILE A 25 2.63 -0.53 15.36
CA ILE A 25 1.69 0.21 16.22
C ILE A 25 0.36 -0.54 16.36
N VAL A 26 -0.16 -1.14 15.29
CA VAL A 26 -1.46 -1.84 15.29
C VAL A 26 -1.38 -3.20 15.99
N PHE A 27 -0.31 -3.97 15.77
CA PHE A 27 -0.19 -5.35 16.27
C PHE A 27 0.60 -5.49 17.58
N LEU A 28 1.38 -4.49 18.00
CA LEU A 28 2.06 -4.46 19.30
C LEU A 28 1.51 -3.31 20.16
N PRO A 29 0.26 -3.42 20.67
CA PRO A 29 -0.38 -2.34 21.44
C PRO A 29 0.39 -1.95 22.70
N TYR A 30 1.20 -2.87 23.27
CA TYR A 30 2.05 -2.61 24.43
C TYR A 30 3.23 -1.67 24.15
N VAL A 31 3.70 -1.59 22.90
CA VAL A 31 4.78 -0.66 22.49
C VAL A 31 4.26 0.79 22.46
N GLY A 32 2.95 0.99 22.32
CA GLY A 32 2.27 2.29 22.37
C GLY A 32 1.74 2.68 23.76
N ARG A 33 2.04 1.94 24.83
CA ARG A 33 1.77 2.38 26.20
C ARG A 33 2.96 3.15 26.75
N THR A 34 3.17 4.37 26.26
CA THR A 34 4.16 5.28 26.84
C THR A 34 3.56 6.06 28.01
N PRO A 35 4.38 6.58 28.94
CA PRO A 35 3.91 7.39 30.08
C PRO A 35 3.28 8.74 29.69
N LEU A 36 3.09 9.03 28.39
CA LEU A 36 2.60 10.30 27.85
C LEU A 36 1.10 10.30 27.45
N GLY A 37 0.35 9.25 27.77
CA GLY A 37 -1.11 9.16 27.54
C GLY A 37 -1.54 8.28 26.37
N GLU A 38 -2.85 8.25 26.08
CA GLU A 38 -3.43 7.47 24.98
C GLU A 38 -2.86 7.89 23.62
N LEU A 39 -1.90 7.12 23.11
CA LEU A 39 -1.32 7.24 21.76
C LEU A 39 -2.31 6.86 20.63
N GLY A 40 -3.62 7.07 20.85
CA GLY A 40 -4.70 6.69 19.94
C GLY A 40 -4.58 7.27 18.53
N HIS A 41 -3.75 8.30 18.33
CA HIS A 41 -3.50 8.92 17.02
C HIS A 41 -2.07 8.70 16.48
N LEU A 42 -1.21 7.97 17.19
CA LEU A 42 0.19 7.76 16.76
C LEU A 42 0.27 7.07 15.39
N HIS A 43 -0.70 6.23 15.06
CA HIS A 43 -0.81 5.55 13.77
C HIS A 43 -1.10 6.49 12.59
N ILE A 44 -1.56 7.73 12.84
CA ILE A 44 -1.81 8.71 11.77
C ILE A 44 -0.50 9.14 11.11
N LEU A 45 0.58 9.28 11.88
CA LEU A 45 1.90 9.70 11.37
C LEU A 45 2.47 8.73 10.32
N PRO A 46 2.57 7.41 10.56
CA PRO A 46 3.06 6.50 9.53
C PRO A 46 2.07 6.39 8.37
N VAL A 47 0.76 6.54 8.57
CA VAL A 47 -0.20 6.59 7.44
C VAL A 47 0.01 7.83 6.57
N LEU A 48 0.28 9.00 7.16
CA LEU A 48 0.65 10.20 6.43
C LEU A 48 1.93 9.99 5.62
N GLY A 49 2.95 9.38 6.25
CA GLY A 49 4.21 9.01 5.58
C GLY A 49 3.99 8.04 4.41
N LEU A 50 3.15 7.02 4.61
CA LEU A 50 2.75 6.05 3.60
C LEU A 50 2.08 6.72 2.40
N CYS A 51 1.15 7.64 2.66
CA CYS A 51 0.47 8.41 1.62
C CYS A 51 1.47 9.29 0.85
N ALA A 52 2.32 10.04 1.57
CA ALA A 52 3.34 10.89 0.95
C ALA A 52 4.32 10.08 0.09
N ALA A 53 4.77 8.91 0.57
CA ALA A 53 5.64 8.01 -0.18
C ALA A 53 4.94 7.45 -1.43
N THR A 54 3.67 7.07 -1.32
CA THR A 54 2.86 6.58 -2.44
C THR A 54 2.65 7.66 -3.50
N LEU A 55 2.36 8.90 -3.11
CA LEU A 55 2.17 10.00 -4.05
C LEU A 55 3.45 10.35 -4.83
N ARG A 56 4.61 10.13 -4.21
CA ARG A 56 5.94 10.31 -4.82
C ARG A 56 6.34 9.22 -5.82
N LEU A 57 5.56 8.14 -5.96
CA LEU A 57 5.82 7.12 -6.97
C LEU A 57 5.81 7.77 -8.37
N PRO A 58 6.90 7.58 -9.16
CA PRO A 58 7.00 8.17 -10.48
C PRO A 58 5.98 7.52 -11.44
N SER A 59 5.46 8.32 -12.37
CA SER A 59 4.62 7.79 -13.45
C SER A 59 5.45 6.84 -14.33
N PRO A 60 4.91 5.68 -14.74
CA PRO A 60 5.53 4.90 -15.80
C PRO A 60 5.58 5.73 -17.10
N SER A 61 6.51 5.40 -17.99
CA SER A 61 6.58 5.98 -19.33
C SER A 61 5.24 5.80 -20.06
N SER A 62 4.89 6.78 -20.90
CA SER A 62 3.58 6.96 -21.54
C SER A 62 3.07 5.81 -22.41
N SER A 63 3.88 4.77 -22.67
CA SER A 63 3.52 3.65 -23.52
C SER A 63 2.66 2.57 -22.83
N GLU A 64 2.40 2.67 -21.52
CA GLU A 64 1.62 1.65 -20.79
C GLU A 64 0.46 2.27 -19.99
N GLU A 65 -0.71 2.35 -20.64
CA GLU A 65 -1.95 2.83 -20.04
C GLU A 65 -2.36 2.03 -18.79
N ALA A 66 -2.21 0.70 -18.83
CA ALA A 66 -2.57 -0.19 -17.73
C ALA A 66 -1.80 0.11 -16.43
N THR A 67 -0.50 0.36 -16.53
CA THR A 67 0.36 0.67 -15.37
C THR A 67 0.05 2.07 -14.82
N THR A 68 -0.29 3.02 -15.69
CA THR A 68 -0.70 4.38 -15.32
C THR A 68 -2.02 4.38 -14.54
N HIS A 69 -3.02 3.64 -15.03
CA HIS A 69 -4.31 3.49 -14.34
C HIS A 69 -4.16 2.84 -12.96
N LEU A 70 -3.29 1.84 -12.85
CA LEU A 70 -3.01 1.15 -11.58
C LEU A 70 -2.33 2.09 -10.58
N LEU A 71 -1.37 2.91 -11.03
CA LEU A 71 -0.75 3.93 -10.20
C LEU A 71 -1.76 4.98 -9.71
N TRP A 72 -2.69 5.42 -10.57
CA TRP A 72 -3.75 6.35 -10.18
C TRP A 72 -4.65 5.73 -9.10
N ARG A 73 -5.08 4.48 -9.27
CA ARG A 73 -5.89 3.75 -8.27
C ARG A 73 -5.16 3.60 -6.94
N LEU A 74 -3.86 3.31 -6.97
CA LEU A 74 -3.02 3.24 -5.78
C LEU A 74 -2.89 4.59 -5.06
N LYS A 75 -2.74 5.69 -5.80
CA LYS A 75 -2.70 7.03 -5.21
C LYS A 75 -4.05 7.44 -4.63
N ALA A 76 -5.14 7.15 -5.33
CA ALA A 76 -6.50 7.41 -4.86
C ALA A 76 -6.81 6.64 -3.58
N SER A 77 -6.46 5.35 -3.51
CA SER A 77 -6.64 4.55 -2.30
C SER A 77 -5.79 5.07 -1.13
N ALA A 78 -4.54 5.50 -1.37
CA ALA A 78 -3.71 6.09 -0.32
C ALA A 78 -4.30 7.37 0.30
N VAL A 79 -4.84 8.27 -0.54
CA VAL A 79 -5.53 9.48 -0.08
C VAL A 79 -6.79 9.14 0.69
N THR A 80 -7.53 8.13 0.22
CA THR A 80 -8.77 7.66 0.87
C THR A 80 -8.47 7.07 2.25
N VAL A 81 -7.41 6.25 2.36
CA VAL A 81 -6.93 5.71 3.64
C VAL A 81 -6.57 6.85 4.59
N LEU A 82 -5.77 7.82 4.14
CA LEU A 82 -5.38 8.95 4.97
C LEU A 82 -6.59 9.74 5.49
N GLY A 83 -7.57 10.01 4.63
CA GLY A 83 -8.79 10.72 5.01
C GLY A 83 -9.68 9.96 5.99
N LEU A 84 -9.74 8.62 5.88
CA LEU A 84 -10.60 7.78 6.72
C LEU A 84 -9.93 7.28 8.00
N THR A 85 -8.60 7.36 8.09
CA THR A 85 -7.83 6.87 9.26
C THR A 85 -8.27 7.50 10.59
N PRO A 86 -8.49 8.83 10.71
CA PRO A 86 -8.94 9.43 11.97
C PRO A 86 -10.27 8.87 12.48
N PHE A 87 -11.16 8.48 11.56
CA PHE A 87 -12.48 7.93 11.90
C PHE A 87 -12.37 6.56 12.57
N VAL A 88 -11.32 5.77 12.27
CA VAL A 88 -11.05 4.51 12.98
C VAL A 88 -10.73 4.80 14.45
N SER A 89 -9.92 5.82 14.74
CA SER A 89 -9.61 6.19 16.13
C SER A 89 -10.82 6.78 16.85
N TRP A 90 -11.62 7.61 16.16
CA TRP A 90 -12.83 8.21 16.74
C TRP A 90 -13.93 7.19 16.99
N TRP A 91 -14.07 6.21 16.11
CA TRP A 91 -15.00 5.10 16.33
C TRP A 91 -14.68 4.35 17.62
N LEU A 92 -13.41 4.03 17.88
CA LEU A 92 -12.99 3.34 19.10
C LEU A 92 -13.27 4.14 20.39
N ARG A 93 -13.41 5.47 20.29
CA ARG A 93 -13.71 6.35 21.44
C ARG A 93 -15.18 6.69 21.61
N THR A 94 -15.92 6.72 20.50
CA THR A 94 -17.33 7.14 20.47
C THR A 94 -18.16 6.02 19.85
N LEU A 95 -18.32 4.94 20.62
CA LEU A 95 -18.95 3.71 20.16
C LEU A 95 -20.41 3.92 19.75
N ASP A 96 -21.13 4.85 20.37
CA ASP A 96 -22.58 5.03 20.13
C ASP A 96 -22.94 5.72 18.81
N SER A 97 -21.95 6.25 18.07
CA SER A 97 -22.21 6.97 16.83
C SER A 97 -22.17 6.04 15.61
N PRO A 98 -23.31 5.78 14.93
CA PRO A 98 -23.32 4.97 13.71
C PRO A 98 -22.53 5.63 12.57
N TYR A 99 -22.37 6.96 12.60
CA TYR A 99 -21.56 7.68 11.63
C TYR A 99 -20.07 7.30 11.73
N PHE A 100 -19.49 7.35 12.94
CA PHE A 100 -18.09 6.97 13.14
C PHE A 100 -17.85 5.49 12.85
N LEU A 101 -18.83 4.64 13.16
CA LEU A 101 -18.83 3.23 12.80
C LEU A 101 -18.70 2.98 11.29
N VAL A 102 -19.60 3.57 10.50
CA VAL A 102 -19.60 3.42 9.05
C VAL A 102 -18.32 4.00 8.45
N ALA A 103 -17.90 5.17 8.91
CA ALA A 103 -16.67 5.81 8.44
C ALA A 103 -15.40 5.01 8.80
N GLY A 104 -15.33 4.46 10.02
CA GLY A 104 -14.24 3.59 10.46
C GLY A 104 -14.19 2.28 9.67
N THR A 105 -15.36 1.67 9.44
CA THR A 105 -15.49 0.48 8.59
C THR A 105 -15.04 0.75 7.16
N ALA A 106 -15.46 1.88 6.58
CA ALA A 106 -14.99 2.34 5.28
C ALA A 106 -13.48 2.55 5.27
N GLY A 107 -12.88 3.05 6.36
CA GLY A 107 -11.43 3.16 6.52
C GLY A 107 -10.71 1.82 6.47
N LEU A 108 -11.24 0.79 7.13
CA LEU A 108 -10.69 -0.57 7.06
C LEU A 108 -10.76 -1.15 5.64
N PHE A 109 -11.87 -0.95 4.93
CA PHE A 109 -12.01 -1.35 3.54
C PHE A 109 -11.09 -0.56 2.60
N ALA A 110 -10.89 0.74 2.85
CA ALA A 110 -9.93 1.55 2.11
C ALA A 110 -8.49 1.05 2.32
N ALA A 111 -8.13 0.63 3.54
CA ALA A 111 -6.81 0.04 3.81
C ALA A 111 -6.62 -1.28 3.05
N ASN A 112 -7.64 -2.14 3.04
CA ASN A 112 -7.62 -3.37 2.24
C ASN A 112 -7.49 -3.08 0.74
N TRP A 113 -8.22 -2.09 0.24
CA TRP A 113 -8.12 -1.64 -1.14
C TRP A 113 -6.69 -1.16 -1.45
N TYR A 114 -6.10 -0.33 -0.59
CA TYR A 114 -4.71 0.11 -0.74
C TYR A 114 -3.72 -1.06 -0.82
N LEU A 115 -3.80 -2.03 0.10
CA LEU A 115 -2.90 -3.21 0.09
C LEU A 115 -3.04 -4.02 -1.20
N PHE A 116 -4.26 -4.15 -1.73
CA PHE A 116 -4.53 -4.87 -2.96
C PHE A 116 -3.98 -4.16 -4.21
N GLU A 117 -4.15 -2.83 -4.28
CA GLU A 117 -3.54 -2.02 -5.36
C GLU A 117 -2.02 -2.04 -5.25
N LEU A 118 -1.45 -1.99 -4.04
CA LEU A 118 -0.02 -2.02 -3.81
C LEU A 118 0.58 -3.35 -4.31
N ALA A 119 -0.03 -4.49 -3.95
CA ALA A 119 0.39 -5.80 -4.45
C ALA A 119 0.31 -5.89 -5.98
N SER A 120 -0.73 -5.31 -6.57
CA SER A 120 -0.92 -5.29 -8.03
C SER A 120 0.10 -4.40 -8.73
N PHE A 121 0.44 -3.25 -8.14
CA PHE A 121 1.47 -2.34 -8.65
C PHE A 121 2.85 -2.99 -8.61
N ILE A 122 3.19 -3.61 -7.48
CA ILE A 122 4.46 -4.33 -7.32
C ILE A 122 4.60 -5.44 -8.37
N ARG A 123 3.54 -6.21 -8.61
CA ARG A 123 3.53 -7.24 -9.66
C ARG A 123 3.80 -6.64 -11.04
N ALA A 124 3.18 -5.50 -11.37
CA ALA A 124 3.40 -4.83 -12.65
C ALA A 124 4.85 -4.34 -12.81
N VAL A 125 5.45 -3.80 -11.74
CA VAL A 125 6.87 -3.39 -11.71
C VAL A 125 7.80 -4.60 -11.91
N LEU A 126 7.53 -5.71 -11.22
CA LEU A 126 8.34 -6.92 -11.32
C LEU A 126 8.23 -7.62 -12.67
N HIS A 127 7.09 -7.52 -13.34
CA HIS A 127 6.90 -8.08 -14.68
C HIS A 127 7.91 -7.53 -15.68
N LYS A 128 8.25 -6.24 -15.56
CA LYS A 128 9.26 -5.60 -16.40
C LYS A 128 10.68 -6.09 -16.13
N CYS A 129 10.95 -6.57 -14.92
CA CYS A 129 12.26 -7.07 -14.53
C CYS A 129 12.52 -8.53 -14.96
N GLY A 130 11.52 -9.21 -15.54
CA GLY A 130 11.69 -10.55 -16.14
C GLY A 130 11.94 -11.71 -15.16
N ASN A 131 11.77 -11.52 -13.86
CA ASN A 131 12.05 -12.57 -12.86
C ASN A 131 10.78 -13.35 -12.47
N GLU A 132 10.60 -14.55 -13.06
CA GLU A 132 9.41 -15.38 -12.86
C GLU A 132 9.15 -15.80 -11.41
N ARG A 133 10.22 -16.03 -10.62
CA ARG A 133 10.09 -16.46 -9.22
C ARG A 133 9.45 -15.37 -8.36
N ILE A 134 9.86 -14.12 -8.55
CA ILE A 134 9.35 -12.98 -7.77
C ILE A 134 7.94 -12.59 -8.26
N LEU A 135 7.64 -12.81 -9.54
CA LEU A 135 6.28 -12.69 -10.06
C LEU A 135 5.29 -13.66 -9.40
N PHE A 136 5.71 -14.90 -9.15
CA PHE A 136 4.89 -15.85 -8.40
C PHE A 136 4.65 -15.38 -6.96
N GLU A 137 5.69 -14.89 -6.27
CA GLU A 137 5.56 -14.31 -4.93
C GLU A 137 4.60 -13.12 -4.90
N ALA A 138 4.62 -12.25 -5.91
CA ALA A 138 3.68 -11.14 -6.02
C ALA A 138 2.23 -11.60 -6.25
N LYS A 139 2.01 -12.68 -7.02
CA LYS A 139 0.69 -13.32 -7.14
C LYS A 139 0.23 -13.88 -5.79
N LEU A 140 1.12 -14.58 -5.08
CA LEU A 140 0.83 -15.15 -3.78
C LEU A 140 0.49 -14.07 -2.75
N ALA A 141 1.25 -12.96 -2.72
CA ALA A 141 0.98 -11.83 -1.82
C ALA A 141 -0.42 -11.24 -2.06
N ARG A 142 -0.85 -11.12 -3.31
CA ARG A 142 -2.20 -10.66 -3.65
C ARG A 142 -3.29 -11.63 -3.19
N VAL A 143 -3.09 -12.94 -3.39
CA VAL A 143 -4.00 -13.99 -2.90
C VAL A 143 -4.08 -13.99 -1.38
N LEU A 144 -2.95 -13.92 -0.69
CA LEU A 144 -2.90 -13.82 0.78
C LEU A 144 -3.58 -12.55 1.29
N THR A 145 -3.38 -11.40 0.64
CA THR A 145 -4.08 -10.16 1.03
C THR A 145 -5.60 -10.34 0.92
N PHE A 146 -6.08 -11.01 -0.13
CA PHE A 146 -7.51 -11.26 -0.31
C PHE A 146 -8.06 -12.24 0.74
N TYR A 147 -7.45 -13.42 0.88
CA TYR A 147 -8.00 -14.48 1.74
C TYR A 147 -7.69 -14.28 3.23
N CYS A 148 -6.53 -13.72 3.57
CA CYS A 148 -6.09 -13.58 4.95
C CYS A 148 -6.34 -12.20 5.54
N VAL A 149 -6.65 -11.16 4.75
CA VAL A 149 -6.96 -9.82 5.27
C VAL A 149 -8.37 -9.39 4.89
N PHE A 150 -8.69 -9.37 3.59
CA PHE A 150 -10.00 -8.87 3.13
C PHE A 150 -11.16 -9.73 3.61
N ILE A 151 -11.11 -11.06 3.44
CA ILE A 151 -12.20 -11.96 3.87
C ILE A 151 -12.43 -11.89 5.39
N PRO A 152 -11.41 -11.99 6.27
CA PRO A 152 -11.61 -11.83 7.70
C PRO A 152 -12.17 -10.46 8.08
N THR A 153 -11.66 -9.38 7.45
CA THR A 153 -12.20 -8.02 7.68
C THR A 153 -13.67 -7.96 7.30
N LEU A 154 -14.05 -8.51 6.14
CA LEU A 154 -15.44 -8.56 5.68
C LEU A 154 -16.31 -9.37 6.65
N GLY A 155 -15.85 -10.54 7.09
CA GLY A 155 -16.58 -11.39 8.03
C GLY A 155 -16.86 -10.71 9.37
N VAL A 156 -15.84 -10.04 9.95
CA VAL A 156 -16.00 -9.27 11.19
C VAL A 156 -16.97 -8.10 11.00
N ASN A 157 -16.90 -7.37 9.88
CA ASN A 157 -17.81 -6.25 9.65
C ASN A 157 -19.24 -6.70 9.31
N LEU A 158 -19.43 -7.82 8.61
CA LEU A 158 -20.77 -8.37 8.32
C LEU A 158 -21.45 -8.91 9.58
N THR A 159 -20.71 -9.63 10.42
CA THR A 159 -21.22 -10.08 11.73
C THR A 159 -21.63 -8.89 12.59
N PHE A 160 -20.83 -7.82 12.55
CA PHE A 160 -21.14 -6.59 13.26
C PHE A 160 -22.41 -5.89 12.75
N VAL A 161 -22.56 -5.72 11.43
CA VAL A 161 -23.79 -5.16 10.83
C VAL A 161 -25.01 -6.03 11.15
N GLY A 162 -24.89 -7.35 11.06
CA GLY A 162 -25.95 -8.28 11.42
C GLY A 162 -26.37 -8.13 12.88
N ALA A 163 -25.41 -8.00 13.78
CA ALA A 163 -25.67 -7.84 15.21
C ALA A 163 -26.31 -6.47 15.54
N LEU A 164 -25.90 -5.39 14.87
CA LEU A 164 -26.55 -4.08 15.00
C LEU A 164 -28.03 -4.12 14.57
N ILE A 165 -28.34 -4.78 13.45
CA ILE A 165 -29.70 -4.88 12.91
C ILE A 165 -30.58 -5.76 13.80
N LEU A 166 -30.06 -6.90 14.27
CA LEU A 166 -30.83 -7.91 15.00
C LEU A 166 -31.00 -7.60 16.50
N VAL A 167 -30.00 -6.99 17.15
CA VAL A 167 -29.93 -6.90 18.63
C VAL A 167 -30.18 -5.48 19.17
N ARG A 168 -30.37 -4.47 18.31
CA ARG A 168 -30.67 -3.07 18.69
C ARG A 168 -29.67 -2.50 19.73
N GLY A 169 -28.40 -2.38 19.34
CA GLY A 169 -27.48 -1.38 19.90
C GLY A 169 -26.58 -1.79 21.07
N THR A 170 -26.78 -2.92 21.74
CA THR A 170 -25.90 -3.35 22.86
C THR A 170 -24.55 -3.95 22.43
N VAL A 171 -24.33 -4.16 21.14
CA VAL A 171 -23.19 -4.91 20.58
C VAL A 171 -21.92 -4.05 20.43
N LEU A 172 -22.02 -2.74 20.57
CA LEU A 172 -20.92 -1.82 20.31
C LEU A 172 -19.78 -1.93 21.34
N SER A 173 -20.10 -2.19 22.61
CA SER A 173 -19.11 -2.53 23.65
C SER A 173 -18.51 -3.93 23.49
N ASP A 174 -19.13 -4.79 22.67
CA ASP A 174 -18.62 -6.13 22.42
C ASP A 174 -17.54 -6.15 21.34
N LEU A 175 -17.25 -5.06 20.61
CA LEU A 175 -16.25 -5.10 19.53
C LEU A 175 -14.82 -5.25 20.06
N GLU A 176 -14.44 -4.48 21.09
CA GLU A 176 -13.13 -4.62 21.74
C GLU A 176 -12.98 -6.03 22.32
N ARG A 177 -14.03 -6.53 22.98
CA ARG A 177 -14.12 -7.92 23.46
C ARG A 177 -14.05 -8.95 22.33
N THR A 178 -14.76 -8.74 21.22
CA THR A 178 -14.76 -9.65 20.07
C THR A 178 -13.38 -9.70 19.42
N TRP A 179 -12.68 -8.57 19.39
CA TRP A 179 -11.29 -8.54 18.98
C TRP A 179 -10.42 -9.34 19.95
N GLU A 180 -10.58 -9.18 21.27
CA GLU A 180 -9.90 -9.99 22.31
C GLU A 180 -10.20 -11.49 22.21
N TYR A 181 -11.41 -11.87 21.78
CA TYR A 181 -11.82 -13.26 21.57
C TYR A 181 -11.40 -13.82 20.21
N LEU A 182 -10.94 -12.99 19.28
CA LEU A 182 -10.45 -13.47 17.99
C LEU A 182 -9.24 -14.41 18.23
N PRO A 183 -9.30 -15.68 17.79
CA PRO A 183 -8.23 -16.64 18.05
C PRO A 183 -6.88 -16.11 17.56
N TYR A 184 -5.81 -16.30 18.35
CA TYR A 184 -4.45 -15.93 17.97
C TYR A 184 -4.05 -16.34 16.53
N PRO A 185 -4.43 -17.53 16.02
CA PRO A 185 -4.14 -17.90 14.63
C PRO A 185 -4.72 -16.94 13.58
N VAL A 186 -5.93 -16.41 13.80
CA VAL A 186 -6.58 -15.49 12.84
C VAL A 186 -5.83 -14.17 12.80
N ARG A 187 -5.46 -13.61 13.96
CA ARG A 187 -4.64 -12.39 14.04
C ARG A 187 -3.28 -12.58 13.37
N PHE A 188 -2.66 -13.74 13.58
CA PHE A 188 -1.36 -14.06 12.98
C PHE A 188 -1.45 -14.23 11.46
N LEU A 189 -2.53 -14.80 10.93
CA LEU A 189 -2.76 -14.91 9.49
C LEU A 189 -2.92 -13.54 8.81
N MET A 190 -3.65 -12.61 9.45
CA MET A 190 -3.77 -11.23 8.95
C MET A 190 -2.39 -10.54 8.92
N LEU A 191 -1.61 -10.69 10.00
CA LEU A 191 -0.25 -10.16 10.08
C LEU A 191 0.67 -10.78 9.02
N LEU A 192 0.58 -12.08 8.78
CA LEU A 192 1.42 -12.79 7.81
C LEU A 192 1.26 -12.23 6.39
N ALA A 193 0.04 -11.90 5.98
CA ALA A 193 -0.21 -11.29 4.68
C ALA A 193 0.43 -9.91 4.54
N VAL A 194 0.35 -9.08 5.60
CA VAL A 194 0.98 -7.76 5.64
C VAL A 194 2.52 -7.88 5.64
N LEU A 195 3.07 -8.81 6.41
CA LEU A 195 4.51 -9.09 6.45
C LEU A 195 5.03 -9.59 5.10
N ASN A 196 4.27 -10.45 4.41
CA ASN A 196 4.65 -10.92 3.07
C ASN A 196 4.69 -9.74 2.08
N LEU A 197 3.68 -8.87 2.09
CA LEU A 197 3.67 -7.69 1.23
C LEU A 197 4.85 -6.75 1.53
N LEU A 198 5.17 -6.56 2.81
CA LEU A 198 6.30 -5.77 3.27
C LEU A 198 7.64 -6.34 2.81
N PHE A 199 7.83 -7.65 2.94
CA PHE A 199 9.01 -8.35 2.43
C PHE A 199 9.12 -8.21 0.91
N LEU A 200 7.99 -8.32 0.20
CA LEU A 200 7.94 -8.16 -1.26
C LEU A 200 8.35 -6.74 -1.68
N VAL A 201 7.86 -5.69 -1.01
CA VAL A 201 8.27 -4.30 -1.28
C VAL A 201 9.79 -4.14 -1.13
N TRP A 202 10.35 -4.65 -0.03
CA TRP A 202 11.80 -4.62 0.22
C TRP A 202 12.60 -5.38 -0.83
N ARG A 203 12.08 -6.53 -1.28
CA ARG A 203 12.74 -7.35 -2.28
C ARG A 203 12.72 -6.69 -3.65
N VAL A 204 11.62 -6.03 -4.00
CA VAL A 204 11.49 -5.26 -5.24
C VAL A 204 12.50 -4.13 -5.29
N HIS A 205 12.74 -3.44 -4.17
CA HIS A 205 13.80 -2.43 -4.08
C HIS A 205 15.16 -3.00 -4.51
N SER A 206 15.56 -4.16 -3.96
CA SER A 206 16.82 -4.82 -4.33
C SER A 206 16.87 -5.23 -5.80
N VAL A 207 15.76 -5.70 -6.37
CA VAL A 207 15.67 -6.10 -7.79
C VAL A 207 15.78 -4.89 -8.71
N VAL A 208 15.06 -3.80 -8.40
CA VAL A 208 15.09 -2.56 -9.19
C VAL A 208 16.49 -1.96 -9.21
N LEU A 209 17.19 -1.94 -8.07
CA LEU A 209 18.58 -1.50 -8.01
C LEU A 209 19.48 -2.37 -8.90
N ASN A 210 19.40 -3.70 -8.77
CA ASN A 210 20.22 -4.63 -9.54
C ASN A 210 19.95 -4.55 -11.04
N HIS A 211 18.69 -4.39 -11.46
CA HIS A 211 18.33 -4.27 -12.87
C HIS A 211 18.88 -2.99 -13.50
N VAL A 212 18.86 -1.87 -12.77
CA VAL A 212 19.44 -0.59 -13.22
C VAL A 212 20.96 -0.62 -13.31
N VAL A 213 21.62 -1.36 -12.41
CA VAL A 213 23.08 -1.54 -12.44
C VAL A 213 23.49 -2.41 -13.63
N ASN A 214 22.72 -3.47 -13.93
CA ASN A 214 23.10 -4.47 -14.93
C ASN A 214 22.69 -4.15 -16.38
N ASN A 215 21.71 -3.26 -16.60
CA ASN A 215 21.28 -2.83 -17.96
C ASN A 215 21.44 -1.30 -18.17
N PRO A 216 22.67 -0.79 -18.33
CA PRO A 216 22.90 0.63 -18.62
C PRO A 216 22.50 1.05 -20.05
N THR A 217 22.31 0.10 -20.97
CA THR A 217 22.10 0.31 -22.41
C THR A 217 20.80 1.03 -22.77
N ASP A 218 19.76 0.99 -21.93
CA ASP A 218 18.52 1.75 -22.15
C ASP A 218 18.69 3.28 -21.99
N GLN A 219 19.85 3.74 -21.49
CA GLN A 219 20.15 5.18 -21.37
C GLN A 219 20.63 5.79 -22.69
N GLY A 220 21.16 4.99 -23.63
CA GLY A 220 21.73 5.49 -24.89
C GLY A 220 20.69 5.73 -26.01
N ALA A 221 19.56 5.03 -25.99
CA ALA A 221 18.56 5.11 -27.06
C ALA A 221 17.76 6.43 -27.02
N SER A 222 17.36 6.88 -25.82
CA SER A 222 16.60 8.14 -25.68
C SER A 222 17.44 9.40 -25.90
N GLN A 223 18.78 9.28 -25.89
CA GLN A 223 19.70 10.41 -26.13
C GLN A 223 20.12 10.52 -27.61
N ARG A 224 19.96 9.45 -28.42
CA ARG A 224 20.22 9.49 -29.88
C ARG A 224 19.10 10.15 -30.69
N ASP A 225 17.87 10.18 -30.19
CA ASP A 225 16.75 10.85 -30.88
C ASP A 225 16.72 12.38 -30.67
N SER A 226 17.62 12.92 -29.85
CA SER A 226 17.76 14.36 -29.61
C SER A 226 19.01 14.96 -30.25
N GLU A 227 19.77 14.19 -31.03
CA GLU A 227 20.88 14.72 -31.83
C GLU A 227 20.28 15.33 -33.13
N PRO A 228 20.24 16.68 -33.28
CA PRO A 228 19.73 17.28 -34.49
C PRO A 228 20.61 16.82 -35.65
N ARG A 229 20.03 16.10 -36.61
CA ARG A 229 20.71 15.75 -37.85
C ARG A 229 21.30 17.04 -38.44
N PRO A 230 22.62 17.12 -38.68
CA PRO A 230 23.19 18.28 -39.34
C PRO A 230 22.47 18.44 -40.67
N GLN A 231 21.76 19.56 -40.82
CA GLN A 231 21.18 19.95 -42.09
C GLN A 231 22.37 20.12 -43.04
N HIS A 232 22.51 19.17 -43.96
CA HIS A 232 23.49 19.25 -45.02
C HIS A 232 23.11 20.47 -45.87
N GLU A 233 23.87 21.54 -45.70
CA GLU A 233 23.92 22.71 -46.56
C GLU A 233 24.31 22.22 -47.97
N VAL A 234 23.29 22.01 -48.82
CA VAL A 234 23.48 21.66 -50.23
C VAL A 234 23.80 22.96 -50.96
N ASP A 235 25.09 23.27 -50.99
CA ASP A 235 25.65 24.39 -51.72
C ASP A 235 26.02 23.95 -53.15
N ARG A 236 25.26 24.48 -54.14
CA ARG A 236 25.61 24.71 -55.58
C ARG A 236 25.87 23.49 -56.48
N PRO A 237 25.72 23.56 -57.84
CA PRO A 237 26.01 24.68 -58.77
C PRO A 237 24.91 24.93 -59.83
N ALA A 238 24.92 25.91 -60.75
CA ALA A 238 25.83 26.97 -61.18
C ALA A 238 24.98 28.18 -61.61
#